data_AF-X0X4B8-F1
#
_entry.id   AF-X0X4B8-F1
#
_cell.length_a   1.000
_cell.length_b   1.000
_cell.length_c   1.000
_cell.angle_alpha   90.00
_cell.angle_beta   90.00
_cell.angle_gamma   90.00
#
_symmetry.space_group_name_H-M   'P 1'
#
loop_
_entity.id
_entity.type
_entity.pdbx_description
1 polymer ?
#
loop_
_entity_poly.entity_id
_entity_poly.type
_entity_poly.pdbx_seq_one_letter_code
_entity_poly.pdbx_strand_id
1 'polypeptide(L)'
;MRHVREGNGPALVRLTVPRLSGHSGQDTQKYKSEEQIKSERARDPLPRLKEFVIEKNLMTEAEWTDTAQRAHDEVLAALAVVRQRPQPDPARIQRFVFSETGTNGQPELQQQGGLWPLGHEFPASSTEPRSESERINMLTAIRRTLDVELAGNPKLVVFGEDVGPKGGVHAATMGLQDKYGAGRVFDTSLSEEGIIGRAVGMAAAGLMPVPEIQFRKYADPAEEQLNDCGTMRWRTANRFAAPMVVRIPGGFFKAGD
;
A
#
# COMPACT_ATOMS: atom_id res chain seq x y z
N MET A 1 2.53 -10.38 -21.73
CA MET A 1 3.79 -10.06 -21.01
C MET A 1 4.79 -9.26 -21.86
N ARG A 2 5.05 -9.63 -23.12
CA ARG A 2 5.99 -8.92 -24.00
C ARG A 2 5.74 -7.40 -24.08
N HIS A 3 4.52 -6.99 -24.41
CA HIS A 3 4.12 -5.57 -24.51
C HIS A 3 4.56 -4.71 -23.31
N VAL A 4 4.21 -5.13 -22.09
CA VAL A 4 4.56 -4.40 -20.85
C VAL A 4 6.06 -4.42 -20.60
N ARG A 5 6.73 -5.57 -20.81
CA ARG A 5 8.18 -5.72 -20.57
C ARG A 5 9.05 -4.93 -21.54
N GLU A 6 8.56 -4.69 -22.75
CA GLU A 6 9.21 -3.84 -23.76
C GLU A 6 8.96 -2.35 -23.52
N GLY A 7 8.21 -1.97 -22.48
CA GLY A 7 7.96 -0.58 -22.15
C GLY A 7 6.88 0.09 -23.00
N ASN A 8 6.07 -0.67 -23.74
CA ASN A 8 4.99 -0.12 -24.57
C ASN A 8 3.78 0.39 -23.76
N GLY A 9 3.88 0.38 -22.42
CA GLY A 9 2.85 0.86 -21.51
C GLY A 9 2.07 -0.25 -20.80
N PRO A 10 1.03 0.13 -20.04
CA PRO A 10 0.16 -0.82 -19.36
C PRO A 10 -0.69 -1.62 -20.35
N ALA A 11 -1.03 -2.86 -19.99
CA ALA A 11 -1.93 -3.71 -20.78
C ALA A 11 -3.11 -4.18 -19.93
N LEU A 12 -4.32 -4.18 -20.52
CA LEU A 12 -5.53 -4.70 -19.90
C LEU A 12 -5.92 -6.05 -20.53
N VAL A 13 -6.01 -7.10 -19.70
CA VAL A 13 -6.57 -8.39 -20.11
C VAL A 13 -8.00 -8.49 -19.60
N ARG A 14 -8.97 -8.45 -20.51
CA ARG A 14 -10.39 -8.59 -20.17
C ARG A 14 -10.79 -10.06 -20.23
N LEU A 15 -11.04 -10.66 -19.07
CA LEU A 15 -11.59 -12.02 -18.95
C LEU A 15 -13.08 -11.95 -18.63
N THR A 16 -13.88 -12.79 -19.27
CA THR A 16 -15.32 -12.90 -18.99
C THR A 16 -15.60 -14.28 -18.41
N VAL A 17 -15.95 -14.31 -17.13
CA VAL A 17 -16.22 -15.54 -16.36
C VAL A 17 -17.57 -15.43 -15.64
N PRO A 18 -18.27 -16.55 -15.41
CA PRO A 18 -19.50 -16.51 -14.62
C PRO A 18 -19.21 -16.34 -13.12
N ARG A 19 -20.15 -15.74 -12.38
CA ARG A 19 -20.17 -15.78 -10.91
C ARG A 19 -21.11 -16.89 -10.45
N LEU A 20 -20.56 -18.08 -10.24
CA LEU A 20 -21.32 -19.32 -9.98
C LEU A 20 -22.06 -19.33 -8.63
N SER A 21 -21.61 -18.49 -7.70
CA SER A 21 -22.18 -18.33 -6.36
C SER A 21 -22.62 -16.88 -6.12
N GLY A 22 -23.27 -16.65 -4.98
CA GLY A 22 -23.63 -15.31 -4.52
C GLY A 22 -22.42 -14.40 -4.34
N HIS A 23 -22.67 -13.09 -4.21
CA HIS A 23 -21.66 -12.10 -3.88
C HIS A 23 -20.92 -12.45 -2.58
N SER A 24 -21.63 -13.04 -1.62
CA SER A 24 -21.09 -13.61 -0.38
C SER A 24 -21.73 -14.98 -0.10
N GLY A 25 -21.21 -15.69 0.91
CA GLY A 25 -21.79 -16.98 1.32
C GLY A 25 -23.24 -16.92 1.81
N GLN A 26 -23.75 -15.73 2.14
CA GLN A 26 -25.15 -15.51 2.55
C GLN A 26 -26.04 -15.01 1.41
N ASP A 27 -25.46 -14.64 0.27
CA ASP A 27 -26.23 -14.13 -0.86
C ASP A 27 -26.97 -15.27 -1.57
N THR A 28 -28.29 -15.24 -1.44
CA THR A 28 -29.23 -16.21 -2.02
C THR A 28 -29.39 -16.13 -3.52
N GLN A 29 -28.88 -15.08 -4.18
CA GLN A 29 -28.98 -14.85 -5.63
C GLN A 29 -30.40 -14.70 -6.18
N LYS A 30 -31.42 -14.43 -5.34
CA LYS A 30 -32.83 -14.32 -5.77
C LYS A 30 -33.11 -13.24 -6.83
N TYR A 31 -32.19 -12.30 -7.03
CA TYR A 31 -32.27 -11.27 -8.07
C TYR A 31 -31.83 -11.77 -9.46
N LYS A 32 -31.33 -13.00 -9.59
CA LYS A 32 -31.00 -13.62 -10.88
C LYS A 32 -32.16 -14.48 -11.35
N SER A 33 -32.42 -14.48 -12.66
CA SER A 33 -33.34 -15.42 -13.28
C SER A 33 -32.74 -16.83 -13.32
N GLU A 34 -33.58 -17.85 -13.40
CA GLU A 34 -33.15 -19.24 -13.58
C GLU A 34 -32.33 -19.42 -14.86
N GLU A 35 -32.72 -18.73 -15.94
CA GLU A 35 -31.99 -18.71 -17.21
C GLU A 35 -30.57 -18.16 -17.04
N GLN A 36 -30.42 -17.06 -16.30
CA GLN A 36 -29.11 -16.48 -16.02
C GLN A 36 -28.24 -17.46 -15.22
N ILE A 37 -28.79 -18.07 -14.16
CA ILE A 37 -28.08 -19.05 -13.34
C ILE A 37 -27.63 -20.24 -14.19
N LYS A 38 -28.51 -20.77 -15.05
CA LYS A 38 -28.19 -21.88 -15.96
C LYS A 38 -27.09 -21.50 -16.96
N SER A 39 -27.18 -20.31 -17.55
CA SER A 39 -26.16 -19.78 -18.48
C SER A 39 -24.80 -19.58 -17.81
N GLU A 40 -24.78 -19.13 -16.55
CA GLU A 40 -23.55 -19.01 -15.76
C GLU A 40 -22.95 -20.39 -15.45
N ARG A 41 -23.77 -21.35 -15.00
CA ARG A 41 -23.35 -22.73 -14.72
C ARG A 41 -22.78 -23.43 -15.95
N ALA A 42 -23.39 -23.25 -17.13
CA ALA A 42 -22.90 -23.82 -18.38
C ALA A 42 -21.54 -23.26 -18.85
N ARG A 43 -21.09 -22.15 -18.25
CA ARG A 43 -19.79 -21.51 -18.51
C ARG A 43 -18.79 -21.72 -17.38
N ASP A 44 -19.06 -22.66 -16.47
CA ASP A 44 -18.10 -23.04 -15.43
C ASP A 44 -16.76 -23.43 -16.08
N PRO A 45 -15.66 -22.74 -15.75
CA PRO A 45 -14.35 -23.03 -16.34
C PRO A 45 -13.75 -24.35 -15.84
N LEU A 46 -14.18 -24.89 -14.70
CA LEU A 46 -13.53 -26.06 -14.09
C LEU A 46 -13.76 -27.35 -14.91
N PRO A 47 -14.99 -27.69 -15.35
CA PRO A 47 -15.21 -28.82 -16.26
C PRO A 47 -14.45 -28.66 -17.58
N ARG A 48 -14.44 -27.45 -18.15
CA ARG A 48 -13.72 -27.16 -19.41
C ARG A 48 -12.21 -27.33 -19.27
N LEU A 49 -11.66 -26.97 -18.11
CA LEU A 49 -10.25 -27.21 -17.82
C LEU A 49 -9.95 -28.72 -17.76
N LYS A 50 -10.80 -29.51 -17.10
CA LYS A 50 -10.69 -30.98 -17.06
C LYS A 50 -10.67 -31.56 -18.48
N GLU A 51 -11.66 -31.20 -19.28
CA GLU A 51 -11.78 -31.65 -20.68
C GLU A 51 -10.51 -31.29 -21.46
N PHE A 52 -10.08 -30.03 -21.39
CA PHE A 52 -8.89 -29.55 -22.09
C PHE A 52 -7.62 -30.33 -21.72
N VAL A 53 -7.33 -30.54 -20.42
CA VAL A 53 -6.08 -31.20 -20.01
C VAL A 53 -6.07 -32.68 -20.38
N ILE A 54 -7.24 -33.35 -20.38
CA ILE A 54 -7.38 -34.74 -20.81
C ILE A 54 -7.25 -34.85 -22.33
N GLU A 55 -7.96 -34.02 -23.09
CA GLU A 55 -7.89 -34.01 -24.57
C GLU A 55 -6.49 -33.69 -25.09
N LYS A 56 -5.74 -32.85 -24.37
CA LYS A 56 -4.35 -32.50 -24.71
C LYS A 56 -3.34 -33.52 -24.20
N ASN A 57 -3.78 -34.63 -23.60
CA ASN A 57 -2.93 -35.66 -23.00
C ASN A 57 -1.92 -35.08 -22.00
N LEU A 58 -2.30 -34.01 -21.28
CA LEU A 58 -1.49 -33.41 -20.22
C LEU A 58 -1.69 -34.12 -18.88
N MET A 59 -2.88 -34.73 -18.70
CA MET A 59 -3.24 -35.56 -17.56
C MET A 59 -4.27 -36.61 -17.98
N THR A 60 -4.26 -37.77 -17.35
CA THR A 60 -5.31 -38.79 -17.45
C THR A 60 -6.50 -38.45 -16.54
N GLU A 61 -7.65 -39.08 -16.78
CA GLU A 61 -8.82 -38.93 -15.92
C GLU A 61 -8.58 -39.42 -14.48
N ALA A 62 -7.77 -40.48 -14.32
CA ALA A 62 -7.38 -40.99 -13.02
C ALA A 62 -6.52 -39.96 -12.27
N GLU A 63 -5.53 -39.36 -12.93
CA GLU A 63 -4.67 -38.31 -12.33
C GLU A 63 -5.45 -37.05 -11.97
N TRP A 64 -6.43 -36.66 -12.79
CA TRP A 64 -7.33 -35.54 -12.46
C TRP A 64 -8.13 -35.85 -11.18
N THR A 65 -8.72 -37.05 -11.12
CA THR A 65 -9.55 -37.48 -9.99
C THR A 65 -8.73 -37.55 -8.70
N ASP A 66 -7.54 -38.13 -8.75
CA ASP A 66 -6.59 -38.14 -7.64
C ASP A 66 -6.22 -36.72 -7.20
N THR A 67 -5.93 -35.82 -8.14
CA THR A 67 -5.61 -34.42 -7.82
C THR A 67 -6.77 -33.70 -7.14
N ALA A 68 -7.98 -33.87 -7.64
CA ALA A 68 -9.18 -33.29 -7.04
C ALA A 68 -9.42 -33.83 -5.61
N GLN A 69 -9.21 -35.13 -5.41
CA GLN A 69 -9.36 -35.76 -4.10
C GLN A 69 -8.30 -35.25 -3.11
N ARG A 70 -7.03 -35.17 -3.52
CA ARG A 70 -5.96 -34.59 -2.70
C ARG A 70 -6.26 -33.15 -2.29
N ALA A 71 -6.70 -32.31 -3.22
CA ALA A 71 -7.08 -30.93 -2.90
C ALA A 71 -8.23 -30.86 -1.89
N HIS A 72 -9.22 -31.73 -2.02
CA HIS A 72 -10.33 -31.83 -1.06
C HIS A 72 -9.83 -32.25 0.34
N ASP A 73 -8.98 -33.28 0.40
CA ASP A 73 -8.47 -33.81 1.66
C ASP A 73 -7.53 -32.81 2.37
N GLU A 74 -6.76 -32.03 1.62
CA GLU A 74 -5.96 -30.91 2.15
C GLU A 74 -6.84 -29.85 2.83
N VAL A 75 -7.98 -29.48 2.22
CA VAL A 75 -8.92 -28.53 2.83
C VAL A 75 -9.52 -29.11 4.11
N LEU A 76 -9.90 -30.39 4.12
CA LEU A 76 -10.46 -31.04 5.31
C LEU A 76 -9.43 -31.13 6.45
N ALA A 77 -8.18 -31.48 6.14
CA ALA A 77 -7.10 -31.52 7.11
C ALA A 77 -6.84 -30.12 7.70
N ALA A 78 -6.79 -29.07 6.87
CA ALA A 78 -6.62 -27.70 7.33
C ALA A 78 -7.79 -27.25 8.22
N LEU A 79 -9.03 -27.60 7.86
CA LEU A 79 -10.22 -27.32 8.67
C LEU A 79 -10.15 -27.99 10.05
N ALA A 80 -9.71 -29.25 10.11
CA ALA A 80 -9.55 -29.98 11.37
C ALA A 80 -8.54 -29.28 12.29
N VAL A 81 -7.41 -28.80 11.75
CA VAL A 81 -6.40 -28.05 12.50
C VAL A 81 -6.96 -26.71 12.99
N VAL A 82 -7.67 -25.95 12.13
CA VAL A 82 -8.20 -24.63 12.50
C VAL A 82 -9.27 -24.73 13.59
N ARG A 83 -10.14 -25.75 13.55
CA ARG A 83 -11.18 -25.98 14.56
C ARG A 83 -10.65 -26.26 15.97
N GLN A 84 -9.41 -26.73 16.07
CA GLN A 84 -8.74 -26.99 17.35
C GLN A 84 -8.06 -25.75 17.94
N ARG A 85 -7.97 -24.64 17.17
CA ARG A 85 -7.32 -23.42 17.67
C ARG A 85 -8.18 -22.77 18.75
N PRO A 86 -7.56 -22.22 19.81
CA PRO A 86 -8.30 -21.44 20.79
C PRO A 86 -8.90 -20.18 20.15
N GLN A 87 -9.95 -19.66 20.79
CA GLN A 87 -10.49 -18.36 20.41
C GLN A 87 -9.40 -17.28 20.55
N PRO A 88 -9.37 -16.27 19.66
CA PRO A 88 -8.46 -15.14 19.81
C PRO A 88 -8.67 -14.42 21.13
N ASP A 89 -7.58 -14.01 21.77
CA ASP A 89 -7.59 -13.21 22.99
C ASP A 89 -8.04 -11.76 22.70
N PRO A 90 -9.21 -11.31 23.20
CA PRO A 90 -9.71 -9.95 22.95
C PRO A 90 -8.79 -8.85 23.49
N ALA A 91 -7.95 -9.15 24.49
CA ALA A 91 -7.01 -8.17 25.05
C ALA A 91 -5.94 -7.74 24.02
N ARG A 92 -5.76 -8.51 22.95
CA ARG A 92 -4.78 -8.22 21.88
C ARG A 92 -5.34 -7.39 20.73
N ILE A 93 -6.59 -6.92 20.82
CA ILE A 93 -7.24 -6.21 19.70
C ILE A 93 -6.52 -4.91 19.31
N GLN A 94 -5.88 -4.22 20.24
CA GLN A 94 -5.16 -2.98 19.96
C GLN A 94 -3.72 -3.19 19.50
N ARG A 95 -3.28 -4.45 19.34
CA ARG A 95 -1.91 -4.73 18.92
C ARG A 95 -1.60 -4.12 17.56
N PHE A 96 -0.48 -3.43 17.47
CA PHE A 96 0.05 -2.77 16.28
C PHE A 96 -0.78 -1.60 15.75
N VAL A 97 -1.67 -1.02 16.56
CA VAL A 97 -2.27 0.30 16.26
C VAL A 97 -1.17 1.37 16.19
N PHE A 98 -0.22 1.33 17.14
CA PHE A 98 0.99 2.16 17.15
C PHE A 98 2.25 1.28 17.14
N SER A 99 3.42 1.89 16.99
CA SER A 99 4.70 1.17 17.11
C SER A 99 4.80 0.55 18.50
N GLU A 100 5.10 -0.74 18.55
CA GLU A 100 5.26 -1.48 19.81
C GLU A 100 6.74 -1.79 20.03
N THR A 101 7.11 -2.00 21.28
CA THR A 101 8.44 -2.47 21.68
C THR A 101 8.30 -3.90 22.17
N GLY A 102 9.13 -4.79 21.66
CA GLY A 102 9.17 -6.18 22.07
C GLY A 102 9.75 -6.36 23.46
N THR A 103 9.73 -7.59 23.96
CA THR A 103 10.26 -7.94 25.29
C THR A 103 11.76 -7.71 25.44
N ASN A 104 12.49 -7.56 24.34
CA ASN A 104 13.92 -7.22 24.30
C ASN A 104 14.21 -5.71 24.34
N GLY A 105 13.18 -4.86 24.51
CA GLY A 105 13.32 -3.41 24.51
C GLY A 105 13.56 -2.79 23.13
N GLN A 106 13.44 -3.58 22.05
CA GLN A 106 13.59 -3.11 20.66
C GLN A 106 12.23 -2.96 19.99
N PRO A 107 12.06 -2.05 19.02
CA PRO A 107 10.83 -1.95 18.24
C PRO A 107 10.43 -3.28 17.59
N GLU A 108 9.14 -3.65 17.67
CA GLU A 108 8.59 -4.76 16.87
C GLU A 108 8.40 -4.30 15.43
N LEU A 109 9.38 -4.62 14.59
CA LEU A 109 9.44 -4.20 13.20
C LEU A 109 8.49 -5.00 12.32
N GLN A 110 7.97 -4.33 11.30
CA GLN A 110 7.20 -4.96 10.24
C GLN A 110 8.08 -5.88 9.37
N GLN A 111 7.46 -6.84 8.68
CA GLN A 111 8.17 -7.69 7.72
C GLN A 111 8.43 -6.98 6.39
N GLN A 112 7.52 -6.10 5.97
CA GLN A 112 7.58 -5.40 4.70
C GLN A 112 7.20 -3.92 4.84
N GLY A 113 7.94 -3.08 4.12
CA GLY A 113 7.68 -1.65 4.00
C GLY A 113 8.56 -0.77 4.88
N GLY A 114 8.79 0.46 4.42
CA GLY A 114 9.78 1.37 5.00
C GLY A 114 11.22 0.89 4.85
N LEU A 115 12.12 1.54 5.58
CA LEU A 115 13.56 1.31 5.47
C LEU A 115 14.12 0.32 6.49
N TRP A 116 13.43 0.17 7.62
CA TRP A 116 13.93 -0.64 8.73
C TRP A 116 14.12 -2.13 8.36
N PRO A 117 13.17 -2.79 7.67
CA PRO A 117 13.36 -4.18 7.23
C PRO A 117 14.48 -4.35 6.21
N LEU A 118 14.95 -3.25 5.62
CA LEU A 118 16.06 -3.21 4.66
C LEU A 118 17.41 -2.94 5.32
N GLY A 119 17.48 -2.92 6.65
CA GLY A 119 18.72 -2.69 7.40
C GLY A 119 19.24 -1.25 7.29
N HIS A 120 18.38 -0.28 7.02
CA HIS A 120 18.80 1.12 6.97
C HIS A 120 19.22 1.62 8.36
N GLU A 121 20.42 2.16 8.44
CA GLU A 121 20.95 2.81 9.64
C GLU A 121 20.57 4.30 9.63
N PHE A 122 19.72 4.69 10.57
CA PHE A 122 19.35 6.10 10.72
C PHE A 122 20.49 6.87 11.39
N PRO A 123 20.77 8.11 10.94
CA PRO A 123 21.79 8.93 11.58
C PRO A 123 21.46 9.17 13.05
N ALA A 124 22.49 9.24 13.88
CA ALA A 124 22.32 9.53 15.30
C ALA A 124 21.60 10.87 15.49
N SER A 125 20.51 10.86 16.25
CA SER A 125 19.74 12.05 16.61
C SER A 125 19.91 12.38 18.10
N SER A 126 19.60 13.62 18.46
CA SER A 126 19.64 14.08 19.86
C SER A 126 18.44 14.97 20.12
N THR A 127 17.90 14.88 21.34
CA THR A 127 16.89 15.81 21.86
C THR A 127 17.52 17.08 22.44
N GLU A 128 18.85 17.13 22.57
CA GLU A 128 19.57 18.30 23.04
C GLU A 128 19.70 19.33 21.91
N PRO A 129 19.16 20.55 22.08
CA PRO A 129 19.22 21.57 21.05
C PRO A 129 20.66 22.07 20.86
N ARG A 130 21.07 22.24 19.61
CA ARG A 130 22.30 22.95 19.24
C ARG A 130 21.93 24.37 18.84
N SER A 131 22.24 25.34 19.69
CA SER A 131 21.94 26.74 19.40
C SER A 131 22.85 27.26 18.27
N GLU A 132 22.22 27.78 17.23
CA GLU A 132 22.86 28.56 16.17
C GLU A 132 22.61 30.05 16.42
N SER A 133 23.52 30.91 15.98
CA SER A 133 23.38 32.37 16.11
C SER A 133 22.32 32.95 15.16
N GLU A 134 22.04 32.27 14.06
CA GLU A 134 21.06 32.67 13.05
C GLU A 134 19.65 32.20 13.44
N ARG A 135 18.69 33.13 13.47
CA ARG A 135 17.27 32.78 13.56
C ARG A 135 16.74 32.41 12.18
N ILE A 136 16.15 31.23 12.06
CA ILE A 136 15.49 30.79 10.82
C ILE A 136 13.98 30.70 11.01
N ASN A 137 13.23 30.92 9.92
CA ASN A 137 11.79 30.70 9.92
C ASN A 137 11.45 29.20 9.73
N MET A 138 10.19 28.84 9.98
CA MET A 138 9.72 27.45 9.86
C MET A 138 9.94 26.86 8.47
N LEU A 139 9.75 27.67 7.41
CA LEU A 139 9.95 27.22 6.03
C LEU A 139 11.40 26.82 5.76
N THR A 140 12.34 27.63 6.24
CA THR A 140 13.78 27.37 6.14
C THR A 140 14.15 26.13 6.95
N ALA A 141 13.58 25.95 8.14
CA ALA A 141 13.79 24.75 8.94
C ALA A 141 13.29 23.48 8.21
N ILE A 142 12.07 23.49 7.66
CA ILE A 142 11.52 22.38 6.88
C ILE A 142 12.43 22.06 5.69
N ARG A 143 12.85 23.07 4.92
CA ARG A 143 13.71 22.87 3.76
C ARG A 143 15.08 22.30 4.14
N ARG A 144 15.71 22.82 5.21
CA ARG A 144 16.98 22.29 5.75
C ARG A 144 16.84 20.82 6.17
N THR A 145 15.74 20.46 6.83
CA THR A 145 15.46 19.06 7.21
C THR A 145 15.33 18.17 5.98
N LEU A 146 14.53 18.56 4.99
CA LEU A 146 14.37 17.76 3.76
C LEU A 146 15.67 17.63 2.98
N ASP A 147 16.50 18.67 2.97
CA ASP A 147 17.81 18.65 2.34
C ASP A 147 18.74 17.60 2.99
N VAL A 148 18.82 17.59 4.33
CA VAL A 148 19.60 16.58 5.07
C VAL A 148 19.10 15.16 4.81
N GLU A 149 17.78 14.98 4.87
CA GLU A 149 17.15 13.67 4.65
C GLU A 149 17.35 13.16 3.22
N LEU A 150 17.19 14.02 2.20
CA LEU A 150 17.43 13.65 0.80
C LEU A 150 18.89 13.27 0.55
N ALA A 151 19.84 13.96 1.19
CA ALA A 151 21.28 13.65 1.09
C ALA A 151 21.64 12.31 1.73
N GLY A 152 21.10 12.02 2.92
CA GLY A 152 21.44 10.82 3.69
C GLY A 152 20.67 9.56 3.29
N ASN A 153 19.51 9.70 2.67
CA ASN A 153 18.59 8.59 2.43
C ASN A 153 18.31 8.42 0.94
N PRO A 154 18.93 7.45 0.23
CA PRO A 154 18.72 7.23 -1.20
C PRO A 154 17.30 6.77 -1.58
N LYS A 155 16.48 6.42 -0.59
CA LYS A 155 15.11 5.91 -0.77
C LYS A 155 14.03 6.94 -0.44
N LEU A 156 14.42 8.15 -0.03
CA LEU A 156 13.47 9.21 0.28
C LEU A 156 12.98 9.92 -0.98
N VAL A 157 11.68 10.07 -1.17
CA VAL A 157 11.13 10.79 -2.33
C VAL A 157 10.15 11.87 -1.86
N VAL A 158 10.27 13.08 -2.38
CA VAL A 158 9.42 14.22 -2.02
C VAL A 158 8.60 14.59 -3.24
N PHE A 159 7.28 14.61 -3.14
CA PHE A 159 6.44 14.83 -4.31
C PHE A 159 5.06 15.36 -3.95
N GLY A 160 4.40 15.95 -4.94
CA GLY A 160 3.08 16.55 -4.81
C GLY A 160 2.87 17.56 -5.91
N GLU A 161 1.82 18.38 -5.79
CA GLU A 161 1.51 19.39 -6.81
C GLU A 161 2.46 20.59 -6.68
N ASP A 162 3.14 20.92 -7.77
CA ASP A 162 4.18 21.94 -7.86
C ASP A 162 5.40 21.75 -6.91
N VAL A 163 5.58 20.58 -6.32
CA VAL A 163 6.67 20.30 -5.36
C VAL A 163 8.05 20.28 -6.00
N GLY A 164 8.13 19.98 -7.29
CA GLY A 164 9.36 19.90 -8.07
C GLY A 164 9.97 21.29 -8.35
N PRO A 165 9.85 21.86 -9.58
CA PRO A 165 10.65 23.03 -9.95
C PRO A 165 10.26 24.29 -9.16
N LYS A 166 8.96 24.46 -8.88
CA LYS A 166 8.44 25.62 -8.12
C LYS A 166 8.80 25.54 -6.63
N GLY A 167 8.94 24.34 -6.08
CA GLY A 167 9.25 24.14 -4.66
C GLY A 167 8.03 24.13 -3.73
N GLY A 168 6.84 23.83 -4.28
CA GLY A 168 5.55 23.88 -3.59
C GLY A 168 4.99 25.30 -3.48
N VAL A 169 3.70 25.44 -3.15
CA VAL A 169 3.02 26.75 -3.07
C VAL A 169 3.64 27.67 -2.03
N HIS A 170 4.20 27.10 -0.97
CA HIS A 170 4.89 27.84 0.09
C HIS A 170 6.42 27.86 -0.07
N ALA A 171 6.97 27.37 -1.18
CA ALA A 171 8.41 27.27 -1.45
C ALA A 171 9.18 26.37 -0.45
N ALA A 172 8.54 25.38 0.17
CA ALA A 172 9.17 24.53 1.17
C ALA A 172 10.22 23.56 0.58
N THR A 173 10.09 23.23 -0.71
CA THR A 173 11.02 22.33 -1.43
C THR A 173 11.83 23.05 -2.50
N MET A 174 11.83 24.38 -2.50
CA MET A 174 12.54 25.21 -3.48
C MET A 174 14.02 24.82 -3.61
N GLY A 175 14.46 24.56 -4.84
CA GLY A 175 15.84 24.18 -5.18
C GLY A 175 16.21 22.72 -4.88
N LEU A 176 15.33 21.94 -4.24
CA LEU A 176 15.64 20.53 -3.92
C LEU A 176 15.63 19.64 -5.18
N GLN A 177 14.76 19.90 -6.16
CA GLN A 177 14.80 19.14 -7.41
C GLN A 177 16.07 19.42 -8.23
N ASP A 178 16.52 20.66 -8.30
CA ASP A 178 17.78 20.99 -8.99
C ASP A 178 18.97 20.26 -8.36
N LYS A 179 18.95 20.11 -7.02
CA LYS A 179 20.00 19.43 -6.26
C LYS A 179 19.94 17.90 -6.34
N TYR A 180 18.75 17.30 -6.27
CA TYR A 180 18.58 15.84 -6.14
C TYR A 180 17.97 15.13 -7.37
N GLY A 181 17.54 15.90 -8.36
CA GLY A 181 16.97 15.42 -9.61
C GLY A 181 15.49 15.06 -9.55
N ALA A 182 14.87 15.02 -10.74
CA ALA A 182 13.46 14.72 -10.95
C ALA A 182 13.04 13.28 -10.56
N GLY A 183 13.99 12.39 -10.27
CA GLY A 183 13.69 11.06 -9.72
C GLY A 183 13.44 11.07 -8.21
N ARG A 184 13.81 12.15 -7.52
CA ARG A 184 13.78 12.25 -6.04
C ARG A 184 12.86 13.34 -5.54
N VAL A 185 12.74 14.43 -6.28
CA VAL A 185 11.80 15.53 -6.00
C VAL A 185 11.02 15.84 -7.28
N PHE A 186 9.70 15.65 -7.29
CA PHE A 186 8.92 15.72 -8.53
C PHE A 186 7.46 16.11 -8.35
N ASP A 187 6.88 16.59 -9.44
CA ASP A 187 5.46 16.95 -9.52
C ASP A 187 4.58 15.72 -9.78
N THR A 188 3.34 15.78 -9.29
CA THR A 188 2.29 14.80 -9.56
C THR A 188 1.15 15.39 -10.38
N SER A 189 0.22 14.54 -10.83
CA SER A 189 -1.09 14.98 -11.27
C SER A 189 -1.87 15.63 -10.12
N LEU A 190 -2.86 16.45 -10.46
CA LEU A 190 -3.80 17.08 -9.51
C LEU A 190 -4.79 16.03 -8.97
N SER A 191 -4.33 15.20 -8.03
CA SER A 191 -5.11 14.12 -7.43
C SER A 191 -4.52 13.73 -6.08
N GLU A 192 -5.16 14.18 -5.00
CA GLU A 192 -4.70 13.91 -3.64
C GLU A 192 -4.82 12.43 -3.26
N GLU A 193 -5.89 11.75 -3.71
CA GLU A 193 -6.03 10.30 -3.55
C GLU A 193 -4.88 9.55 -4.25
N GLY A 194 -4.46 10.03 -5.43
CA GLY A 194 -3.37 9.46 -6.21
C GLY A 194 -2.01 9.72 -5.56
N ILE A 195 -1.80 10.91 -5.00
CA ILE A 195 -0.60 11.28 -4.24
C ILE A 195 -0.42 10.34 -3.04
N ILE A 196 -1.46 10.20 -2.20
CA ILE A 196 -1.37 9.35 -1.00
C ILE A 196 -1.37 7.87 -1.36
N GLY A 197 -2.20 7.43 -2.30
CA GLY A 197 -2.22 6.03 -2.76
C GLY A 197 -0.86 5.58 -3.32
N ARG A 198 -0.20 6.44 -4.11
CA ARG A 198 1.17 6.19 -4.57
C ARG A 198 2.15 6.16 -3.39
N ALA A 199 2.05 7.07 -2.43
CA ALA A 199 2.90 7.07 -1.25
C ALA A 199 2.77 5.76 -0.46
N VAL A 200 1.55 5.24 -0.26
CA VAL A 200 1.32 3.95 0.40
C VAL A 200 2.04 2.82 -0.33
N GLY A 201 1.88 2.74 -1.66
CA GLY A 201 2.54 1.72 -2.47
C GLY A 201 4.07 1.83 -2.44
N MET A 202 4.61 3.05 -2.53
CA MET A 202 6.04 3.32 -2.45
C MET A 202 6.61 2.92 -1.08
N ALA A 203 5.93 3.29 0.01
CA ALA A 203 6.34 2.94 1.36
C ALA A 203 6.32 1.43 1.58
N ALA A 204 5.26 0.74 1.14
CA ALA A 204 5.16 -0.72 1.18
C ALA A 204 6.26 -1.40 0.36
N ALA A 205 6.71 -0.80 -0.75
CA ALA A 205 7.84 -1.27 -1.56
C ALA A 205 9.22 -0.96 -0.95
N GLY A 206 9.28 -0.25 0.17
CA GLY A 206 10.52 0.05 0.90
C GLY A 206 11.17 1.39 0.53
N LEU A 207 10.40 2.35 0.02
CA LEU A 207 10.80 3.77 -0.05
C LEU A 207 10.37 4.54 1.20
N MET A 208 10.85 5.77 1.34
CA MET A 208 10.39 6.75 2.34
C MET A 208 9.75 7.96 1.65
N PRO A 209 8.44 7.91 1.38
CA PRO A 209 7.76 9.00 0.71
C PRO A 209 7.45 10.15 1.66
N VAL A 210 7.60 11.37 1.15
CA VAL A 210 7.20 12.63 1.75
C VAL A 210 6.23 13.32 0.79
N PRO A 211 4.98 12.82 0.68
CA PRO A 211 3.97 13.44 -0.17
C PRO A 211 3.53 14.78 0.42
N GLU A 212 3.29 15.77 -0.44
CA GLU A 212 2.70 17.06 -0.07
C GLU A 212 1.31 17.21 -0.71
N ILE A 213 0.30 17.48 0.13
CA ILE A 213 -1.02 17.98 -0.30
C ILE A 213 -0.95 19.49 -0.19
N GLN A 214 -1.31 20.22 -1.25
CA GLN A 214 -1.04 21.66 -1.36
C GLN A 214 -1.66 22.49 -0.22
N PHE A 215 -2.87 22.14 0.22
CA PHE A 215 -3.54 22.74 1.38
C PHE A 215 -4.43 21.72 2.08
N ARG A 216 -4.63 21.85 3.39
CA ARG A 216 -5.54 20.99 4.17
C ARG A 216 -6.94 20.87 3.54
N LYS A 217 -7.49 21.92 2.96
CA LYS A 217 -8.83 21.89 2.31
C LYS A 217 -8.94 20.87 1.16
N TYR A 218 -7.81 20.40 0.62
CA TYR A 218 -7.78 19.41 -0.45
C TYR A 218 -7.52 17.98 0.05
N ALA A 219 -7.40 17.76 1.36
CA ALA A 219 -7.08 16.43 1.89
C ALA A 219 -8.26 15.44 1.87
N ASP A 220 -9.50 15.94 1.81
CA ASP A 220 -10.71 15.12 1.96
C ASP A 220 -10.84 14.02 0.88
N PRO A 221 -10.53 14.24 -0.41
CA PRO A 221 -10.48 13.16 -1.41
C PRO A 221 -9.51 12.02 -1.08
N ALA A 222 -8.48 12.26 -0.27
CA ALA A 222 -7.47 11.26 0.10
C ALA A 222 -7.75 10.57 1.45
N GLU A 223 -8.91 10.83 2.07
CA GLU A 223 -9.24 10.35 3.41
C GLU A 223 -9.14 8.82 3.52
N GLU A 224 -9.67 8.09 2.53
CA GLU A 224 -9.64 6.63 2.52
C GLU A 224 -8.20 6.10 2.50
N GLN A 225 -7.34 6.65 1.63
CA GLN A 225 -5.94 6.23 1.54
C GLN A 225 -5.15 6.57 2.81
N LEU A 226 -5.46 7.69 3.47
CA LEU A 226 -4.86 8.06 4.76
C LEU A 226 -5.31 7.09 5.88
N ASN A 227 -6.59 6.72 5.92
CA ASN A 227 -7.13 5.76 6.88
C ASN A 227 -6.52 4.36 6.70
N ASP A 228 -6.51 3.88 5.46
CA ASP A 228 -5.92 2.59 5.07
C ASP A 228 -4.42 2.51 5.39
N CYS A 229 -3.72 3.64 5.23
CA CYS A 229 -2.32 3.77 5.62
C CYS A 229 -2.16 3.62 7.15
N GLY A 230 -2.93 4.38 7.93
CA GLY A 230 -2.85 4.40 9.40
C GLY A 230 -3.15 3.04 10.04
N THR A 231 -4.07 2.27 9.46
CA THR A 231 -4.49 0.96 10.00
C THR A 231 -3.71 -0.22 9.46
N MET A 232 -2.76 -0.01 8.54
CA MET A 232 -2.05 -1.09 7.83
C MET A 232 -1.34 -2.07 8.77
N ARG A 233 -0.65 -1.56 9.80
CA ARG A 233 0.08 -2.40 10.75
C ARG A 233 -0.89 -3.26 11.58
N TRP A 234 -1.97 -2.67 12.06
CA TRP A 234 -3.02 -3.37 12.79
C TRP A 234 -3.68 -4.47 11.95
N ARG A 235 -4.22 -4.14 10.76
CA ARG A 235 -4.98 -5.08 9.92
C ARG A 235 -4.13 -6.22 9.33
N THR A 236 -2.81 -6.06 9.32
CA THR A 236 -1.87 -7.07 8.81
C THR A 236 -1.07 -7.78 9.92
N ALA A 237 -1.41 -7.55 11.19
CA ALA A 237 -0.65 -8.05 12.34
C ALA A 237 0.87 -7.76 12.22
N ASN A 238 1.17 -6.50 11.89
CA ASN A 238 2.51 -5.95 11.64
C ASN A 238 3.26 -6.60 10.46
N ARG A 239 2.60 -7.34 9.56
CA ARG A 239 3.30 -7.87 8.37
C ARG A 239 3.71 -6.75 7.42
N PHE A 240 2.88 -5.73 7.26
CA PHE A 240 3.14 -4.58 6.41
C PHE A 240 3.06 -3.27 7.20
N ALA A 241 3.90 -2.31 6.82
CA ALA A 241 3.74 -0.91 7.18
C ALA A 241 3.96 0.00 5.97
N ALA A 242 3.32 1.17 5.96
CA ALA A 242 3.52 2.22 4.97
C ALA A 242 4.00 3.52 5.64
N PRO A 243 5.23 3.55 6.20
CA PRO A 243 5.73 4.76 6.83
C PRO A 243 5.92 5.86 5.79
N MET A 244 5.39 7.06 6.09
CA MET A 244 5.51 8.24 5.25
C MET A 244 5.40 9.51 6.11
N VAL A 245 5.85 10.64 5.56
CA VAL A 245 5.65 11.96 6.19
C VAL A 245 4.77 12.79 5.27
N VAL A 246 3.47 12.85 5.58
CA VAL A 246 2.53 13.66 4.78
C VAL A 246 2.66 15.13 5.19
N ARG A 247 3.03 15.99 4.24
CA ARG A 247 3.10 17.43 4.44
C ARG A 247 1.79 18.07 3.98
N ILE A 248 1.12 18.78 4.88
CA ILE A 248 -0.15 19.44 4.61
C ILE A 248 -0.12 20.84 5.21
N PRO A 249 0.01 21.90 4.40
CA PRO A 249 -0.13 23.27 4.86
C PRO A 249 -1.54 23.50 5.39
N GLY A 250 -1.63 23.94 6.64
CA GLY A 250 -2.88 24.26 7.32
C GLY A 250 -2.72 25.56 8.11
N GLY A 251 -3.77 26.37 8.11
CA GLY A 251 -3.78 27.63 8.82
C GLY A 251 -5.11 28.34 8.61
N PHE A 252 -5.48 29.17 9.57
CA PHE A 252 -6.59 30.10 9.42
C PHE A 252 -6.01 31.48 9.20
N PHE A 253 -6.38 32.12 8.10
CA PHE A 253 -6.08 33.53 7.86
C PHE A 253 -7.41 34.28 7.86
N LYS A 254 -7.58 35.24 8.76
CA LYS A 254 -8.64 36.25 8.63
C LYS A 254 -8.24 37.06 7.41
N ALA A 255 -9.08 37.10 6.38
CA ALA A 255 -8.82 37.75 5.10
C ALA A 255 -7.93 39.00 5.26
N GLY A 256 -6.79 39.01 4.56
CA GLY A 256 -5.91 40.17 4.51
C GLY A 256 -6.60 41.31 3.79
N ASP A 257 -6.36 42.51 4.30
CA ASP A 257 -6.77 43.85 3.90
C ASP A 257 -7.28 44.00 2.45
#